data_AF-A0A822HHQ1-F1
#
_entry.id   AF-A0A822HHQ1-F1
#
_cell.length_a   1.000
_cell.length_b   1.000
_cell.length_c   1.000
_cell.angle_alpha   90.00
_cell.angle_beta   90.00
_cell.angle_gamma   90.00
#
_symmetry.space_group_name_H-M   'P 1'
#
loop_
_entity.id
_entity.type
_entity.pdbx_description
1 polymer ?
#
loop_
_entity_poly.entity_id
_entity_poly.type
_entity_poly.pdbx_seq_one_letter_code
_entity_poly.pdbx_strand_id
1 'polypeptide(L)' 'MIKNILITGTNRGIGFGIVKYLVSNSPNVELIFAGYRDANKSK' A
#
# COMPACT_ATOMS: atom_id res chain seq x y z
N MET A 1 0.85 -18.02 4.42
CA MET A 1 1.45 -16.72 4.83
C MET A 1 1.43 -15.79 3.62
N ILE A 2 0.96 -14.56 3.78
CA ILE A 2 0.87 -13.59 2.66
C ILE A 2 2.24 -12.91 2.53
N LYS A 3 2.93 -13.16 1.40
CA LYS A 3 4.22 -12.55 1.09
C LYS A 3 4.11 -11.26 0.28
N ASN A 4 3.15 -11.23 -0.65
CA ASN A 4 2.97 -10.15 -1.62
C ASN A 4 1.55 -9.60 -1.55
N ILE A 5 1.41 -8.27 -1.54
CA ILE A 5 0.11 -7.58 -1.40
C ILE A 5 -0.03 -6.54 -2.51
N LEU A 6 -1.15 -6.54 -3.22
CA LEU A 6 -1.55 -5.47 -4.14
C LEU A 6 -2.70 -4.68 -3.52
N ILE A 7 -2.55 -3.37 -3.41
CA ILE A 7 -3.57 -2.45 -2.91
C ILE A 7 -3.82 -1.39 -3.96
N THR A 8 -5.07 -1.16 -4.31
CA THR A 8 -5.49 -0.10 -5.25
C THR A 8 -6.06 1.11 -4.49
N GLY A 9 -5.96 2.30 -5.08
CA GLY A 9 -6.47 3.53 -4.47
C GLY A 9 -5.62 4.02 -3.31
N THR A 10 -4.30 3.80 -3.37
CA THR A 10 -3.36 4.07 -2.28
C THR A 10 -2.92 5.53 -2.16
N ASN A 11 -3.42 6.42 -3.03
CA ASN A 11 -3.03 7.83 -3.02
C ASN A 11 -3.68 8.65 -1.89
N ARG A 12 -4.70 8.12 -1.19
CA ARG A 12 -5.41 8.78 -0.08
C ARG A 12 -6.23 7.80 0.75
N GLY A 13 -6.77 8.28 1.87
CA GLY A 13 -7.77 7.58 2.66
C GLY A 13 -7.27 6.24 3.20
N ILE A 14 -8.17 5.24 3.23
CA ILE A 14 -7.89 3.94 3.84
C ILE A 14 -6.77 3.17 3.12
N GLY A 15 -6.71 3.23 1.79
CA GLY A 15 -5.68 2.54 1.01
C GLY A 15 -4.27 3.04 1.38
N PHE A 16 -4.11 4.35 1.55
CA PHE A 16 -2.85 4.94 2.01
C PHE A 16 -2.52 4.55 3.46
N GLY A 17 -3.53 4.59 4.35
CA GLY A 17 -3.38 4.20 5.75
C GLY A 17 -2.95 2.74 5.91
N ILE A 18 -3.53 1.83 5.11
CA ILE A 18 -3.16 0.42 5.10
C ILE A 18 -1.71 0.23 4.65
N VAL A 19 -1.28 0.89 3.56
CA VAL A 19 0.11 0.80 3.10
C VAL A 19 1.07 1.23 4.21
N LYS A 20 0.80 2.37 4.88
CA LYS A 20 1.60 2.82 6.03
C LYS A 20 1.64 1.79 7.16
N TYR A 21 0.48 1.26 7.54
CA TYR A 21 0.39 0.26 8.59
C TYR A 21 1.20 -0.99 8.26
N LEU A 22 1.07 -1.53 7.04
CA LEU A 22 1.76 -2.73 6.60
C LEU A 22 3.28 -2.53 6.55
N VAL A 23 3.74 -1.41 5.99
CA VAL A 23 5.18 -1.08 5.95
C VAL A 23 5.77 -0.99 7.36
N SER A 24 5.02 -0.46 8.34
CA SER A 24 5.51 -0.29 9.71
C SER A 24 5.37 -1.52 10.59
N ASN A 25 4.37 -2.38 10.37
CA ASN A 25 3.97 -3.41 11.33
C ASN A 25 3.99 -4.84 10.77
N SER A 26 4.28 -5.03 9.48
CA SER A 26 4.23 -6.35 8.84
C SER A 26 5.60 -6.77 8.29
N PRO A 27 6.56 -7.17 9.14
CA PRO A 27 7.92 -7.55 8.71
C PRO A 27 7.97 -8.80 7.84
N ASN A 28 6.90 -9.60 7.84
CA ASN A 28 6.77 -10.82 7.03
C ASN A 28 6.20 -10.56 5.62
N VAL A 29 5.80 -9.33 5.32
CA VAL A 29 5.39 -8.93 3.97
C VAL A 29 6.65 -8.52 3.22
N GLU A 30 6.96 -9.26 2.15
CA GLU A 30 8.14 -9.04 1.33
C GLU A 30 7.91 -7.89 0.34
N LEU A 31 6.70 -7.78 -0.23
CA LEU A 31 6.41 -6.80 -1.26
C LEU A 31 4.98 -6.23 -1.20
N ILE A 32 4.86 -4.91 -1.33
CA ILE A 32 3.59 -4.19 -1.41
C ILE A 32 3.55 -3.40 -2.72
N PHE A 33 2.63 -3.77 -3.61
CA PHE A 33 2.29 -3.00 -4.81
C PHE A 33 1.21 -1.99 -4.46
N ALA A 34 1.58 -0.72 -4.35
CA ALA A 34 0.67 0.37 -4.04
C ALA A 34 0.18 1.07 -5.32
N GLY A 35 -0.90 0.57 -5.91
CA GLY A 35 -1.48 1.09 -7.14
C GLY A 35 -2.47 2.24 -6.92
N TYR A 36 -2.44 3.23 -7.82
CA TYR A 36 -3.41 4.31 -7.86
C TYR A 36 -3.56 4.84 -9.29
N ARG A 37 -4.67 5.55 -9.55
CA ARG A 37 -5.12 5.88 -10.91
C ARG A 37 -4.22 6.88 -11.66
N ASP A 38 -3.60 7.82 -10.95
CA ASP A 38 -2.87 8.94 -11.55
C ASP A 38 -1.67 9.31 -10.67
N ALA A 39 -0.46 9.08 -11.19
CA ALA A 39 0.82 9.36 -10.54
C ALA A 39 0.94 10.83 -10.09
N ASN A 40 0.35 11.76 -10.83
CA ASN A 40 0.43 13.19 -10.54
C ASN A 40 -0.50 13.63 -9.40
N LYS A 41 -1.36 12.73 -8.91
CA LYS A 41 -2.31 12.96 -7.81
C LYS A 41 -1.93 12.23 -6.52
N SER A 42 -0.69 11.77 -6.40
CA SER A 42 -0.15 11.34 -5.09
C SER A 42 0.20 12.58 -4.27
N LYS A 43 -0.32 12.64 -3.04
CA LYS A 43 0.09 13.63 -2.05
C LYS A 43 1.26 13.12 -1.23
#